data_AF-A0A8B8HUJ0-F1
#
_entry.id   AF-A0A8B8HUJ0-F1
#
_cell.length_a   1.000
_cell.length_b   1.000
_cell.length_c   1.000
_cell.angle_alpha   90.00
_cell.angle_beta   90.00
_cell.angle_gamma   90.00
#
_symmetry.space_group_name_H-M   'P 1'
#
loop_
_entity.id
_entity.type
_entity.pdbx_description
1 polymer ?
#
loop_
_entity_poly.entity_id
_entity_poly.type
_entity_poly.pdbx_seq_one_letter_code
_entity_poly.pdbx_strand_id
1 'polypeptide(L)'
;MRVSLCLFAVAYFIAGACAGKLPTFIKACSVSDPKLNQCIESAITVAGPKFAQGIPELGIKPLDPAELGKVVVNNPALKIILEDTVVTGLGGFKINSFKMNVEKGKAVLDFTANVTLKAHYDMDGKVLIVPIRGNGQAKIKITNLRIVIKYDFKSVDGYWTVTDHKDSYKMDRAQFKFTNLFNGNKELADTTIRFLNENWEIIMQEIAPPAMDQIIVACVEEVRKLFLAVPADQLLSQ
;
A
#
# COMPACT_ATOMS: atom_id res chain seq x y z
N MET A 1 70.71 -10.31 4.40
CA MET A 1 69.57 -9.36 4.37
C MET A 1 68.80 -9.53 3.07
N ARG A 2 67.71 -10.30 3.09
CA ARG A 2 66.71 -10.32 2.02
C ARG A 2 65.35 -10.45 2.67
N VAL A 3 64.59 -9.36 2.56
CA VAL A 3 63.21 -9.18 3.01
C VAL A 3 62.34 -10.04 2.10
N SER A 4 61.71 -11.10 2.64
CA SER A 4 60.69 -11.86 1.92
C SER A 4 59.34 -11.20 2.14
N LEU A 5 58.80 -10.74 1.02
CA LEU A 5 57.51 -10.11 0.77
C LEU A 5 56.35 -10.96 1.32
N CYS A 6 55.66 -10.46 2.35
CA CYS A 6 54.28 -10.87 2.64
C CYS A 6 53.38 -10.26 1.57
N LEU A 7 53.03 -11.05 0.54
CA LEU A 7 51.99 -10.73 -0.43
C LEU A 7 50.62 -10.73 0.27
N PHE A 8 50.27 -9.60 0.88
CA PHE A 8 48.89 -9.25 1.20
C PHE A 8 48.17 -8.91 -0.12
N ALA A 9 47.59 -9.92 -0.77
CA ALA A 9 46.59 -9.70 -1.81
C ALA A 9 45.26 -9.33 -1.12
N VAL A 10 45.13 -8.06 -0.72
CA VAL A 10 43.84 -7.48 -0.35
C VAL A 10 43.07 -7.33 -1.65
N ALA A 11 42.26 -8.33 -2.00
CA ALA A 11 41.24 -8.20 -3.01
C ALA A 11 40.24 -7.14 -2.52
N TYR A 12 40.43 -5.92 -3.00
CA TYR A 12 39.50 -4.82 -2.83
C TYR A 12 38.23 -5.19 -3.63
N PHE A 13 37.33 -5.95 -3.01
CA PHE A 13 35.95 -6.07 -3.47
C PHE A 13 35.34 -4.68 -3.33
N ILE A 14 35.49 -3.85 -4.37
CA ILE A 14 34.57 -2.75 -4.59
C ILE A 14 33.24 -3.44 -4.80
N ALA A 15 32.44 -3.54 -3.74
CA ALA A 15 31.02 -3.74 -3.85
C ALA A 15 30.46 -2.50 -4.55
N GLY A 16 30.66 -2.42 -5.86
CA GLY A 16 29.86 -1.56 -6.70
C GLY A 16 28.45 -2.09 -6.54
N ALA A 17 27.64 -1.41 -5.74
CA ALA A 17 26.21 -1.68 -5.72
C ALA A 17 25.75 -1.66 -7.18
N CYS A 18 25.35 -2.82 -7.70
CA CYS A 18 24.78 -2.88 -9.04
C CYS A 18 23.53 -2.00 -8.99
N ALA A 19 23.60 -0.83 -9.60
CA ALA A 19 22.45 0.04 -9.79
C ALA A 19 21.33 -0.81 -10.43
N GLY A 20 20.15 -0.82 -9.80
CA GLY A 20 18.98 -1.47 -10.36
C GLY A 20 18.61 -0.80 -11.69
N LYS A 21 18.20 -1.59 -12.67
CA LYS A 21 17.69 -1.07 -13.93
C LYS A 21 16.19 -0.85 -13.81
N LEU A 22 15.68 0.19 -14.47
CA LEU A 22 14.24 0.37 -14.58
C LEU A 22 13.62 -0.88 -15.26
N PRO A 23 12.62 -1.53 -14.63
CA PRO A 23 11.92 -2.66 -15.23
C PRO A 23 11.34 -2.30 -16.61
N THR A 24 11.46 -3.20 -17.58
CA THR A 24 11.15 -2.91 -19.00
C THR A 24 9.68 -2.59 -19.27
N PHE A 25 8.78 -2.94 -18.33
CA PHE A 25 7.36 -2.61 -18.42
C PHE A 25 7.04 -1.21 -17.90
N ILE A 26 7.98 -0.52 -17.26
CA ILE A 26 7.86 0.89 -16.86
C ILE A 26 8.53 1.73 -17.95
N LYS A 27 7.74 2.57 -18.62
CA LYS A 27 8.26 3.52 -19.60
C LYS A 27 8.62 4.83 -18.91
N ALA A 28 9.89 5.21 -18.97
CA ALA A 28 10.36 6.49 -18.46
C ALA A 28 9.75 7.67 -19.24
N CYS A 29 9.56 8.80 -18.55
CA CYS A 29 9.08 10.05 -19.11
C CYS A 29 10.18 11.10 -19.10
N SER A 30 10.26 11.94 -20.13
CA SER A 30 11.29 12.99 -20.18
C SER A 30 10.92 14.15 -19.26
N VAL A 31 11.85 14.60 -18.42
CA VAL A 31 11.68 15.78 -17.56
C VAL A 31 11.38 17.04 -18.38
N SER A 32 11.87 17.11 -19.63
CA SER A 32 11.64 18.22 -20.55
C SER A 32 10.25 18.20 -21.23
N ASP A 33 9.47 17.13 -21.06
CA ASP A 33 8.14 17.02 -21.66
C ASP A 33 7.19 18.05 -21.01
N PRO A 34 6.61 19.01 -21.77
CA PRO A 34 5.63 19.94 -21.22
C PRO A 34 4.36 19.24 -20.67
N LYS A 35 4.16 17.97 -21.01
CA LYS A 35 3.10 17.08 -20.53
C LYS A 35 3.62 15.97 -19.61
N LEU A 36 4.76 16.18 -18.93
CA LEU A 36 5.39 15.23 -18.01
C LEU A 36 4.39 14.48 -17.11
N ASN A 37 3.50 15.21 -16.43
CA ASN A 37 2.50 14.58 -15.55
C ASN A 37 1.60 13.59 -16.29
N GLN A 38 1.13 13.92 -17.51
CA GLN A 38 0.29 13.03 -18.33
C GLN A 38 1.07 11.81 -18.83
N CYS A 39 2.36 11.99 -19.15
CA CYS A 39 3.23 10.87 -19.48
C CYS A 39 3.33 9.91 -18.28
N ILE A 40 3.59 10.44 -17.07
CA ILE A 40 3.72 9.60 -15.87
C ILE A 40 2.40 8.93 -15.50
N GLU A 41 1.26 9.62 -15.61
CA GLU A 41 -0.07 9.02 -15.45
C GLU A 41 -0.25 7.83 -16.40
N SER A 42 0.14 7.99 -17.66
CA SER A 42 0.06 6.91 -18.66
C SER A 42 1.00 5.75 -18.31
N ALA A 43 2.22 6.05 -17.88
CA ALA A 43 3.19 5.04 -17.46
C ALA A 43 2.69 4.23 -16.27
N ILE A 44 2.17 4.88 -15.22
CA ILE A 44 1.60 4.21 -14.05
C ILE A 44 0.33 3.44 -14.43
N THR A 45 -0.50 3.94 -15.36
CA THR A 45 -1.70 3.22 -15.81
C THR A 45 -1.36 1.88 -16.45
N VAL A 46 -0.27 1.83 -17.22
CA VAL A 46 0.19 0.61 -17.89
C VAL A 46 1.01 -0.30 -16.97
N ALA A 47 1.91 0.29 -16.19
CA ALA A 47 2.85 -0.44 -15.35
C ALA A 47 2.31 -0.81 -13.98
N GLY A 48 1.38 -0.03 -13.44
CA GLY A 48 0.82 -0.14 -12.10
C GLY A 48 0.29 -1.53 -11.76
N PRO A 49 -0.55 -2.16 -12.61
CA PRO A 49 -1.03 -3.53 -12.37
C PRO A 49 0.09 -4.56 -12.28
N LYS A 50 1.19 -4.37 -13.02
CA LYS A 50 2.38 -5.24 -12.93
C LYS A 50 3.21 -4.94 -11.69
N PHE A 51 3.36 -3.66 -11.35
CA PHE A 51 4.01 -3.23 -10.11
C PHE A 51 3.33 -3.83 -8.88
N ALA A 52 1.99 -3.87 -8.86
CA ALA A 52 1.21 -4.47 -7.78
C ALA A 52 1.40 -5.99 -7.63
N GLN A 53 1.93 -6.69 -8.64
CA GLN A 53 2.30 -8.11 -8.55
C GLN A 53 3.66 -8.31 -7.86
N GLY A 54 4.40 -7.23 -7.58
CA GLY A 54 5.75 -7.27 -7.04
C GLY A 54 6.82 -7.26 -8.12
N ILE A 55 8.04 -6.92 -7.71
CA ILE A 55 9.25 -6.91 -8.55
C ILE A 55 10.37 -7.52 -7.72
N PRO A 56 10.49 -8.87 -7.69
CA PRO A 56 11.41 -9.58 -6.80
C PRO A 56 12.87 -9.14 -6.93
N GLU A 57 13.31 -8.80 -8.14
CA GLU A 57 14.66 -8.32 -8.43
C GLU A 57 14.98 -6.96 -7.78
N LEU A 58 13.96 -6.18 -7.40
CA LEU A 58 14.09 -4.92 -6.65
C LEU A 58 13.66 -5.07 -5.18
N GLY A 59 13.39 -6.30 -4.72
CA GLY A 59 12.86 -6.57 -3.38
C GLY A 59 11.43 -6.05 -3.16
N ILE A 60 10.72 -5.72 -4.24
CA ILE A 60 9.36 -5.20 -4.19
C ILE A 60 8.38 -6.35 -4.03
N LYS A 61 7.59 -6.31 -2.97
CA LYS A 61 6.62 -7.36 -2.65
C LYS A 61 5.30 -7.14 -3.40
N PRO A 62 4.48 -8.18 -3.58
CA PRO A 62 3.12 -8.02 -4.08
C PRO A 62 2.29 -7.09 -3.19
N LEU A 63 1.54 -6.20 -3.83
CA LEU A 63 0.50 -5.37 -3.23
C LEU A 63 -0.91 -5.90 -3.55
N ASP A 64 -1.03 -6.89 -4.43
CA ASP A 64 -2.28 -7.59 -4.71
C ASP A 64 -2.02 -9.09 -4.97
N PRO A 65 -2.32 -9.99 -4.00
CA PRO A 65 -2.83 -9.68 -2.66
C PRO A 65 -1.80 -8.96 -1.78
N ALA A 66 -2.25 -7.98 -0.99
CA ALA A 66 -1.47 -7.40 0.11
C ALA A 66 -1.74 -8.19 1.39
N GLU A 67 -0.67 -8.79 1.93
CA GLU A 67 -0.70 -9.53 3.19
C GLU A 67 -0.37 -8.59 4.36
N LEU A 68 -1.39 -8.23 5.14
CA LEU A 68 -1.25 -7.35 6.31
C LEU A 68 -0.95 -8.14 7.59
N GLY A 69 -1.20 -9.45 7.61
CA GLY A 69 -1.02 -10.28 8.79
C GLY A 69 -2.03 -9.90 9.88
N LYS A 70 -1.55 -9.34 10.99
CA LYS A 70 -2.38 -8.99 12.14
C LYS A 70 -2.76 -7.51 12.15
N VAL A 71 -4.06 -7.23 12.14
CA VAL A 71 -4.61 -5.89 12.31
C VAL A 71 -5.44 -5.86 13.59
N VAL A 72 -5.23 -4.85 14.43
CA VAL A 72 -5.94 -4.71 15.70
C VAL A 72 -6.66 -3.38 15.73
N VAL A 73 -7.98 -3.43 15.92
CA VAL A 73 -8.79 -2.27 16.32
C VAL A 73 -9.04 -2.43 17.81
N ASN A 74 -8.59 -1.46 18.61
CA ASN A 74 -8.75 -1.53 20.06
C ASN A 74 -9.10 -0.15 20.60
N ASN A 75 -10.38 0.07 20.82
CA ASN A 75 -10.91 1.26 21.46
C ASN A 75 -11.75 0.87 22.69
N PRO A 76 -12.16 1.82 23.55
CA PRO A 76 -12.88 1.50 24.79
C PRO A 76 -14.22 0.76 24.60
N ALA A 77 -14.87 0.91 23.44
CA ALA A 77 -16.15 0.29 23.15
C ALA A 77 -16.00 -1.03 22.39
N LEU A 78 -14.94 -1.19 21.60
CA LEU A 78 -14.80 -2.23 20.59
C LEU A 78 -13.36 -2.73 20.49
N LYS A 79 -13.22 -4.05 20.55
CA LYS A 79 -11.99 -4.75 20.22
C LYS A 79 -12.24 -5.68 19.03
N ILE A 80 -11.43 -5.54 17.98
CA ILE A 80 -11.38 -6.44 16.84
C ILE A 80 -9.93 -6.85 16.63
N ILE A 81 -9.69 -8.16 16.61
CA ILE A 81 -8.44 -8.75 16.15
C ILE A 81 -8.73 -9.39 14.80
N LEU A 82 -8.00 -8.97 13.77
CA LEU A 82 -8.00 -9.60 12.46
C LEU A 82 -6.66 -10.31 12.27
N GLU A 83 -6.69 -11.61 12.01
CA GLU A 83 -5.54 -12.44 11.74
C GLU A 83 -5.58 -12.95 10.30
N ASP A 84 -4.40 -13.23 9.73
CA ASP A 84 -4.23 -13.60 8.33
C ASP A 84 -4.95 -12.65 7.38
N THR A 85 -4.82 -11.35 7.66
CA THR A 85 -5.52 -10.29 6.95
C THR A 85 -4.94 -10.14 5.55
N VAL A 86 -5.78 -10.34 4.55
CA VAL A 86 -5.43 -10.23 3.13
C VAL A 86 -6.34 -9.23 2.45
N VAL A 87 -5.75 -8.28 1.74
CA VAL A 87 -6.45 -7.30 0.91
C VAL A 87 -6.19 -7.61 -0.56
N THR A 88 -7.26 -7.61 -1.35
CA THR A 88 -7.20 -7.86 -2.81
C THR A 88 -7.88 -6.75 -3.58
N GLY A 89 -7.52 -6.57 -4.85
CA GLY A 89 -8.11 -5.60 -5.77
C GLY A 89 -7.34 -4.28 -5.91
N LEU A 90 -6.24 -4.10 -5.17
CA LEU A 90 -5.36 -2.94 -5.29
C LEU A 90 -4.71 -2.85 -6.68
N GLY A 91 -4.38 -3.98 -7.31
CA GLY A 91 -3.79 -4.02 -8.66
C GLY A 91 -4.75 -3.60 -9.77
N GLY A 92 -6.06 -3.55 -9.48
CA GLY A 92 -7.10 -3.03 -10.38
C GLY A 92 -7.35 -1.54 -10.25
N PHE A 93 -6.44 -0.78 -9.63
CA PHE A 93 -6.61 0.65 -9.42
C PHE A 93 -6.69 1.44 -10.73
N LYS A 94 -7.34 2.60 -10.64
CA LYS A 94 -7.39 3.62 -11.69
C LYS A 94 -6.77 4.89 -11.15
N ILE A 95 -5.86 5.48 -11.91
CA ILE A 95 -5.32 6.80 -11.57
C ILE A 95 -6.40 7.84 -11.84
N ASN A 96 -6.61 8.71 -10.86
CA ASN A 96 -7.43 9.90 -11.00
C ASN A 96 -6.57 11.10 -11.42
N SER A 97 -5.37 11.24 -10.81
CA SER A 97 -4.37 12.21 -11.23
C SER A 97 -2.98 11.89 -10.66
N PHE A 98 -1.94 12.38 -11.32
CA PHE A 98 -0.59 12.43 -10.80
C PHE A 98 0.02 13.82 -11.04
N LYS A 99 0.74 14.34 -10.04
CA LYS A 99 1.47 15.59 -10.15
C LYS A 99 2.81 15.46 -9.48
N MET A 100 3.88 15.84 -10.17
CA MET A 100 5.21 15.90 -9.58
C MET A 100 5.85 17.27 -9.81
N ASN A 101 6.60 17.72 -8.81
CA ASN A 101 7.53 18.83 -8.91
C ASN A 101 8.90 18.30 -8.45
N VAL A 102 9.76 17.99 -9.42
CA VAL A 102 11.08 17.39 -9.18
C VAL A 102 11.98 18.35 -8.39
N GLU A 103 11.95 19.64 -8.71
CA GLU A 103 12.77 20.68 -8.04
C GLU A 103 12.45 20.80 -6.54
N LYS A 104 11.16 20.73 -6.19
CA LYS A 104 10.69 20.80 -4.81
C LYS A 104 10.69 19.44 -4.10
N GLY A 105 11.00 18.36 -4.81
CA GLY A 105 10.95 17.00 -4.27
C GLY A 105 9.56 16.61 -3.80
N LYS A 106 8.51 16.94 -4.56
CA LYS A 106 7.12 16.64 -4.18
C LYS A 106 6.40 15.87 -5.27
N ALA A 107 5.62 14.87 -4.89
CA ALA A 107 4.69 14.18 -5.78
C ALA A 107 3.33 13.97 -5.12
N VAL A 108 2.27 13.93 -5.92
CA VAL A 108 0.92 13.61 -5.47
C VAL A 108 0.37 12.56 -6.40
N LEU A 109 0.04 11.39 -5.85
CA LEU A 109 -0.65 10.32 -6.53
C LEU A 109 -2.07 10.20 -5.99
N ASP A 110 -3.05 10.24 -6.86
CA ASP A 110 -4.47 10.08 -6.54
C ASP A 110 -5.03 8.93 -7.38
N PHE A 111 -5.51 7.89 -6.71
CA PHE A 111 -6.03 6.69 -7.37
C PHE A 111 -7.25 6.14 -6.66
N THR A 112 -8.05 5.36 -7.40
CA THR A 112 -9.26 4.69 -6.91
C THR A 112 -9.17 3.20 -7.18
N ALA A 113 -9.51 2.37 -6.20
CA ALA A 113 -9.60 0.93 -6.35
C ALA A 113 -10.88 0.37 -5.71
N ASN A 114 -11.32 -0.80 -6.17
CA ASN A 114 -12.29 -1.62 -5.46
C ASN A 114 -11.54 -2.70 -4.73
N VAL A 115 -11.64 -2.77 -3.40
CA VAL A 115 -10.86 -3.70 -2.60
C VAL A 115 -11.74 -4.65 -1.81
N THR A 116 -11.21 -5.83 -1.52
CA THR A 116 -11.83 -6.79 -0.61
C THR A 116 -10.80 -7.22 0.42
N LEU A 117 -11.13 -6.98 1.69
CA LEU A 117 -10.41 -7.52 2.84
C LEU A 117 -11.04 -8.86 3.24
N LYS A 118 -10.21 -9.85 3.51
CA LYS A 118 -10.57 -11.11 4.17
C LYS A 118 -9.64 -11.34 5.35
N ALA A 119 -10.18 -11.87 6.44
CA ALA A 119 -9.40 -12.21 7.63
C ALA A 119 -10.17 -13.23 8.49
N HIS A 120 -9.45 -13.94 9.35
CA HIS A 120 -10.07 -14.50 10.54
C HIS A 120 -10.25 -13.37 11.56
N TYR A 121 -11.43 -13.21 12.13
CA TYR A 121 -11.71 -12.17 13.12
C TYR A 121 -12.04 -12.77 14.47
N ASP A 122 -11.66 -12.05 15.52
CA ASP A 122 -12.18 -12.18 16.87
C ASP A 122 -12.61 -10.78 17.33
N MET A 123 -13.88 -10.59 17.65
CA MET A 123 -14.42 -9.30 18.07
C MET A 123 -15.28 -9.42 19.32
N ASP A 124 -15.18 -8.40 20.17
CA ASP A 124 -16.01 -8.23 21.34
C ASP A 124 -16.19 -6.74 21.65
N GLY A 125 -17.37 -6.38 22.14
CA GLY A 125 -17.71 -5.01 22.50
C GLY A 125 -18.98 -4.50 21.82
N LYS A 126 -18.93 -3.25 21.36
CA LYS A 126 -20.07 -2.51 20.81
C LYS A 126 -19.61 -1.66 19.63
N VAL A 127 -20.32 -1.78 18.51
CA VAL A 127 -20.19 -0.85 17.39
C VAL A 127 -21.35 0.14 17.49
N LEU A 128 -21.04 1.42 17.72
CA LEU A 128 -22.02 2.44 18.10
C LEU A 128 -22.82 2.01 19.35
N ILE A 129 -24.10 1.68 19.18
CA ILE A 129 -24.99 1.21 20.26
C ILE A 129 -25.22 -0.31 20.23
N VAL A 130 -24.73 -1.01 19.20
CA VAL A 130 -25.03 -2.42 18.94
C VAL A 130 -23.96 -3.29 19.58
N PRO A 131 -24.29 -4.11 20.61
CA PRO A 131 -23.38 -5.12 21.11
C PRO A 131 -23.03 -6.09 20.00
N ILE A 132 -21.75 -6.36 19.83
CA ILE A 132 -21.25 -7.27 18.81
C ILE A 132 -20.18 -8.16 19.41
N ARG A 133 -20.31 -9.46 19.13
CA ARG A 133 -19.32 -10.45 19.49
C ARG A 133 -19.32 -11.57 18.47
N GLY A 134 -18.17 -12.14 18.22
CA GLY A 134 -18.04 -13.31 17.38
C GLY A 134 -16.60 -13.62 17.06
N ASN A 135 -16.40 -14.85 16.58
CA ASN A 135 -15.12 -15.32 16.10
C ASN A 135 -15.37 -16.14 14.84
N GLY A 136 -14.72 -15.78 13.73
CA GLY A 136 -14.97 -16.44 12.45
C GLY A 136 -14.28 -15.78 11.27
N GLN A 137 -14.87 -15.90 10.07
CA GLN A 137 -14.35 -15.30 8.84
C GLN A 137 -15.03 -13.96 8.58
N ALA A 138 -14.20 -12.94 8.34
CA ALA A 138 -14.61 -11.62 7.91
C ALA A 138 -14.38 -11.46 6.41
N LYS A 139 -15.32 -10.80 5.73
CA LYS A 139 -15.16 -10.31 4.37
C LYS A 139 -15.74 -8.91 4.28
N ILE A 140 -14.88 -7.93 4.03
CA ILE A 140 -15.25 -6.53 3.88
C ILE A 140 -14.96 -6.13 2.44
N LYS A 141 -15.99 -5.71 1.70
CA LYS A 141 -15.82 -5.13 0.36
C LYS A 141 -15.90 -3.63 0.46
N ILE A 142 -14.98 -2.93 -0.18
CA ILE A 142 -14.98 -1.47 -0.26
C ILE A 142 -15.07 -1.10 -1.75
N THR A 143 -16.05 -0.28 -2.08
CA THR A 143 -16.27 0.24 -3.44
C THR A 143 -15.73 1.65 -3.54
N ASN A 144 -15.00 1.92 -4.62
CA ASN A 144 -14.39 3.21 -4.94
C ASN A 144 -13.55 3.77 -3.77
N LEU A 145 -12.67 2.96 -3.20
CA LEU A 145 -11.66 3.43 -2.26
C LEU A 145 -10.69 4.35 -3.01
N ARG A 146 -10.84 5.66 -2.82
CA ARG A 146 -9.93 6.68 -3.34
C ARG A 146 -8.87 6.98 -2.29
N ILE A 147 -7.61 6.88 -2.67
CA ILE A 147 -6.46 7.19 -1.84
C ILE A 147 -5.66 8.30 -2.53
N VAL A 148 -5.29 9.32 -1.76
CA VAL A 148 -4.40 10.39 -2.19
C VAL A 148 -3.15 10.31 -1.33
N ILE A 149 -1.98 10.14 -1.95
CA ILE A 149 -0.69 10.13 -1.26
C ILE A 149 0.15 11.28 -1.79
N LYS A 150 0.61 12.14 -0.88
CA LYS A 150 1.53 13.24 -1.13
C LYS A 150 2.90 12.83 -0.61
N TYR A 151 3.85 12.64 -1.50
CA TYR A 151 5.22 12.27 -1.18
C TYR A 151 6.09 13.51 -1.09
N ASP A 152 6.94 13.57 -0.06
CA ASP A 152 8.15 14.37 -0.06
C ASP A 152 9.34 13.43 -0.30
N PHE A 153 10.21 13.80 -1.24
CA PHE A 153 11.39 13.03 -1.61
C PHE A 153 12.59 13.94 -1.88
N LYS A 154 13.79 13.37 -1.81
CA LYS A 154 15.05 14.06 -2.11
C LYS A 154 15.94 13.21 -3.01
N SER A 155 16.87 13.88 -3.69
CA SER A 155 17.96 13.20 -4.40
C SER A 155 19.11 12.93 -3.44
N VAL A 156 19.59 11.69 -3.38
CA VAL A 156 20.79 11.26 -2.64
C VAL A 156 21.58 10.35 -3.56
N ASP A 157 22.83 10.72 -3.87
CA ASP A 157 23.75 9.94 -4.72
C ASP A 157 23.17 9.51 -6.08
N GLY A 158 22.31 10.34 -6.67
CA GLY A 158 21.66 10.06 -7.96
C GLY A 158 20.37 9.24 -7.88
N TYR A 159 19.94 8.83 -6.68
CA TYR A 159 18.69 8.12 -6.42
C TYR A 159 17.69 9.01 -5.72
N TRP A 160 16.41 8.66 -5.83
CA TRP A 160 15.38 9.31 -5.01
C TRP A 160 15.18 8.56 -3.70
N THR A 161 14.85 9.30 -2.65
CA THR A 161 14.47 8.73 -1.36
C THR A 161 13.22 9.42 -0.86
N VAL A 162 12.16 8.64 -0.63
CA VAL A 162 10.93 9.13 0.02
C VAL A 162 11.25 9.43 1.48
N THR A 163 11.18 10.70 1.86
CA THR A 163 11.50 11.19 3.21
C THR A 163 10.28 11.27 4.10
N ASP A 164 9.13 11.59 3.53
CA ASP A 164 7.87 11.70 4.27
C ASP A 164 6.68 11.48 3.31
N HIS A 165 5.52 11.20 3.87
CA HIS A 165 4.27 11.21 3.12
C HIS A 165 3.11 11.75 3.96
N LYS A 166 2.13 12.33 3.29
CA LYS A 166 0.81 12.61 3.85
C LYS A 166 -0.24 11.95 2.98
N ASP A 167 -1.19 11.29 3.60
CA ASP A 167 -2.26 10.63 2.88
C ASP A 167 -3.65 11.12 3.30
N SER A 168 -4.61 10.77 2.47
CA SER A 168 -6.02 10.73 2.85
C SER A 168 -6.73 9.68 2.01
N TYR A 169 -7.85 9.18 2.54
CA TYR A 169 -8.68 8.24 1.82
C TYR A 169 -10.16 8.55 2.01
N LYS A 170 -10.96 8.13 1.04
CA LYS A 170 -12.41 8.11 1.10
C LYS A 170 -12.93 6.92 0.33
N MET A 171 -14.16 6.51 0.60
CA MET A 171 -14.79 5.40 -0.10
C MET A 171 -16.28 5.69 -0.27
N ASP A 172 -16.90 5.10 -1.29
CA ASP A 172 -18.31 5.36 -1.59
C ASP A 172 -19.24 4.32 -0.94
N ARG A 173 -18.70 3.14 -0.61
CA ARG A 173 -19.46 2.07 0.05
C ARG A 173 -18.51 1.11 0.77
N ALA A 174 -18.95 0.61 1.91
CA ALA A 174 -18.45 -0.65 2.48
C ALA A 174 -19.58 -1.66 2.64
N GLN A 175 -19.24 -2.94 2.49
CA GLN A 175 -20.13 -4.07 2.73
C GLN A 175 -19.47 -5.08 3.65
N PHE A 176 -20.15 -5.44 4.73
CA PHE A 176 -19.64 -6.31 5.77
C PHE A 176 -20.31 -7.69 5.71
N LYS A 177 -19.50 -8.73 5.81
CA LYS A 177 -19.94 -10.10 6.08
C LYS A 177 -19.06 -10.70 7.16
N PHE A 178 -19.70 -11.22 8.19
CA PHE A 178 -19.05 -11.90 9.31
C PHE A 178 -19.75 -13.24 9.53
N THR A 179 -19.01 -14.33 9.62
CA THR A 179 -19.56 -15.64 9.97
C THR A 179 -19.48 -15.85 11.47
N ASN A 180 -20.43 -16.57 12.07
CA ASN A 180 -20.39 -16.94 13.49
C ASN A 180 -20.42 -15.74 14.46
N LEU A 181 -21.17 -14.69 14.09
CA LEU A 181 -21.60 -13.70 15.08
C LEU A 181 -22.54 -14.36 16.10
N PHE A 182 -22.43 -13.94 17.36
CA PHE A 182 -23.27 -14.40 18.47
C PHE A 182 -23.37 -15.93 18.59
N ASN A 183 -22.25 -16.64 18.40
CA ASN A 183 -22.18 -18.11 18.41
C ASN A 183 -23.18 -18.77 17.44
N GLY A 184 -23.40 -18.16 16.27
CA GLY A 184 -24.24 -18.71 15.21
C GLY A 184 -25.72 -18.37 15.34
N ASN A 185 -26.14 -17.50 16.27
CA ASN A 185 -27.52 -17.01 16.29
C ASN A 185 -27.83 -16.20 15.03
N LYS A 186 -28.57 -16.81 14.10
CA LYS A 186 -28.85 -16.26 12.77
C LYS A 186 -29.65 -14.96 12.81
N GLU A 187 -30.65 -14.86 13.68
CA GLU A 187 -31.52 -13.68 13.75
C GLU A 187 -30.75 -12.44 14.21
N LEU A 188 -29.94 -12.58 15.26
CA LEU A 188 -29.07 -11.51 15.75
C LEU A 188 -27.99 -11.18 14.72
N ALA A 189 -27.36 -12.20 14.11
CA ALA A 189 -26.33 -12.00 13.10
C ALA A 189 -26.86 -11.25 11.87
N ASP A 190 -28.00 -11.66 11.31
CA ASP A 190 -28.59 -11.02 10.13
C ASP A 190 -29.01 -9.58 10.43
N THR A 191 -29.51 -9.32 11.65
CA THR A 191 -29.90 -7.98 12.09
C THR A 191 -28.69 -7.07 12.28
N THR A 192 -27.64 -7.55 12.96
CA THR A 192 -26.40 -6.79 13.13
C THR A 192 -25.71 -6.54 11.79
N ILE A 193 -25.61 -7.53 10.90
CA ILE A 193 -25.01 -7.35 9.58
C ILE A 193 -25.76 -6.30 8.76
N ARG A 194 -27.09 -6.31 8.79
CA ARG A 194 -27.91 -5.28 8.12
C ARG A 194 -27.60 -3.89 8.68
N PHE A 195 -27.60 -3.74 10.00
CA PHE A 195 -27.24 -2.48 10.66
C PHE A 195 -25.85 -1.98 10.24
N LEU A 196 -24.83 -2.84 10.24
CA LEU A 196 -23.47 -2.47 9.83
C LEU A 196 -23.43 -2.01 8.36
N ASN A 197 -24.15 -2.68 7.47
CA ASN A 197 -24.19 -2.34 6.05
C ASN A 197 -24.98 -1.06 5.75
N GLU A 198 -26.03 -0.76 6.53
CA GLU A 198 -26.81 0.48 6.45
C GLU A 198 -26.02 1.68 6.98
N ASN A 199 -25.26 1.47 8.06
CA ASN A 199 -24.49 2.52 8.75
C ASN A 199 -22.99 2.50 8.40
N TRP A 200 -22.65 1.95 7.23
CA TRP A 200 -21.28 1.57 6.87
C TRP A 200 -20.26 2.70 6.99
N GLU A 201 -20.65 3.95 6.71
CA GLU A 201 -19.77 5.11 6.71
C GLU A 201 -19.21 5.37 8.10
N ILE A 202 -20.10 5.43 9.10
CA ILE A 202 -19.73 5.64 10.49
C ILE A 202 -18.91 4.44 11.00
N ILE A 203 -19.27 3.22 10.60
CA ILE A 203 -18.51 2.02 10.99
C ILE A 203 -17.08 2.09 10.46
N MET A 204 -16.90 2.47 9.19
CA MET A 204 -15.57 2.58 8.58
C MET A 204 -14.72 3.70 9.21
N GLN A 205 -15.33 4.80 9.67
CA GLN A 205 -14.60 5.82 10.43
C GLN A 205 -13.97 5.26 11.70
N GLU A 206 -14.62 4.28 12.35
CA GLU A 206 -14.15 3.67 13.58
C GLU A 206 -13.12 2.56 13.36
N ILE A 207 -13.34 1.68 12.35
CA ILE A 207 -12.56 0.44 12.23
C ILE A 207 -11.52 0.43 11.10
N ALA A 208 -11.65 1.30 10.10
CA ALA A 208 -10.74 1.31 8.95
C ALA A 208 -9.31 1.81 9.23
N PRO A 209 -9.06 2.79 10.14
CA PRO A 209 -7.76 3.44 10.23
C PRO A 209 -6.56 2.47 10.38
N PRO A 210 -6.59 1.45 11.27
CA PRO A 210 -5.45 0.54 11.41
C PRO A 210 -5.12 -0.25 10.13
N ALA A 211 -6.15 -0.70 9.40
CA ALA A 211 -5.94 -1.41 8.14
C ALA A 211 -5.47 -0.47 7.02
N MET A 212 -6.05 0.73 6.94
CA MET A 212 -5.69 1.73 5.93
C MET A 212 -4.26 2.23 6.10
N ASP A 213 -3.83 2.49 7.33
CA ASP A 213 -2.46 2.86 7.67
C ASP A 213 -1.47 1.80 7.17
N GLN A 214 -1.71 0.52 7.48
CA GLN A 214 -0.85 -0.56 7.01
C GLN A 214 -0.82 -0.71 5.47
N ILE A 215 -1.98 -0.56 4.80
CA ILE A 215 -2.06 -0.59 3.33
C ILE A 215 -1.25 0.56 2.71
N ILE A 216 -1.40 1.78 3.24
CA ILE A 216 -0.72 2.96 2.73
C ILE A 216 0.79 2.85 2.97
N VAL A 217 1.20 2.45 4.18
CA VAL A 217 2.61 2.18 4.50
C VAL A 217 3.18 1.14 3.54
N ALA A 218 2.50 0.03 3.29
CA ALA A 218 2.96 -0.98 2.33
C ALA A 218 3.17 -0.36 0.93
N CYS A 219 2.20 0.41 0.42
CA CYS A 219 2.33 1.07 -0.88
C CYS A 219 3.52 2.04 -0.93
N VAL A 220 3.71 2.85 0.12
CA VAL A 220 4.81 3.82 0.22
C VAL A 220 6.17 3.13 0.30
N GLU A 221 6.29 2.04 1.07
CA GLU A 221 7.53 1.25 1.16
C GLU A 221 7.91 0.64 -0.19
N GLU A 222 6.96 0.09 -0.93
CA GLU A 222 7.25 -0.49 -2.24
C GLU A 222 7.70 0.57 -3.26
N VAL A 223 7.10 1.78 -3.23
CA VAL A 223 7.58 2.93 -4.02
C VAL A 223 8.98 3.37 -3.57
N ARG A 224 9.25 3.40 -2.25
CA ARG A 224 10.56 3.74 -1.71
C ARG A 224 11.63 2.77 -2.21
N LYS A 225 11.36 1.46 -2.24
CA LYS A 225 12.29 0.46 -2.79
C LYS A 225 12.60 0.71 -4.26
N LEU A 226 11.59 1.04 -5.08
CA LEU A 226 11.82 1.41 -6.48
C LEU A 226 12.77 2.61 -6.59
N PHE A 227 12.52 3.66 -5.81
CA PHE A 227 13.32 4.89 -5.84
C PHE A 227 14.76 4.71 -5.35
N LEU A 228 14.97 3.83 -4.38
CA LEU A 228 16.31 3.48 -3.87
C LEU A 228 17.06 2.53 -4.81
N ALA A 229 16.36 1.70 -5.57
CA ALA A 229 16.99 0.72 -6.44
C ALA A 229 17.30 1.27 -7.84
N VAL A 230 16.51 2.22 -8.36
CA VAL A 230 16.63 2.73 -9.73
C VAL A 230 17.13 4.19 -9.72
N PRO A 231 18.19 4.53 -10.47
CA PRO A 231 18.66 5.91 -10.61
C PRO A 231 17.56 6.87 -11.09
N ALA A 232 17.58 8.10 -10.58
CA ALA A 232 16.56 9.10 -10.87
C ALA A 232 16.44 9.45 -12.38
N ASP A 233 17.56 9.42 -13.10
CA ASP A 233 17.64 9.67 -14.55
C ASP A 233 17.09 8.51 -15.40
N GLN A 234 16.92 7.33 -14.81
CA GLN A 234 16.19 6.23 -15.43
C GLN A 234 14.70 6.29 -15.12
N LEU A 235 14.31 6.76 -13.92
CA LEU A 235 12.89 6.95 -13.57
C LEU A 235 12.25 8.06 -14.42
N LEU A 236 12.95 9.18 -14.56
CA LEU A 236 12.63 10.23 -15.52
C LEU A 236 13.82 10.48 -16.42
N SER A 237 13.63 10.26 -17.73
CA SER A 237 14.69 10.53 -18.70
C SER A 237 14.96 12.03 -18.80
N GLN A 238 16.17 12.40 -19.21
CA GLN A 238 16.47 13.79 -19.55
C GLN A 238 15.68 14.26 -20.78
#